data_AF-A0A0X8FFZ7-F1
#
_entry.id   AF-A0A0X8FFZ7-F1
#
_cell.length_a   1.000
_cell.length_b   1.000
_cell.length_c   1.000
_cell.angle_alpha   90.00
_cell.angle_beta   90.00
_cell.angle_gamma   90.00
#
_symmetry.space_group_name_H-M   'P 1'
#
loop_
_entity.id
_entity.type
_entity.pdbx_description
1 polymer ?
#
loop_
_entity_poly.entity_id
_entity_poly.type
_entity_poly.pdbx_seq_one_letter_code
_entity_poly.pdbx_strand_id
1 'polypeptide(L)'
;MKYLSGQFALNIPCQLDTYGDWHILALDWSNPDFKESNNSIFGDYGIEANKKLPYHPGTYYVADHLRAILDLLADGHIKYLVGMKNDFIGTDQYNQDFFDQVYLLNNNKHWQEIYRLMFREFGLEWYAYIYVKESLND
;
A
#
# COMPACT_ATOMS: atom_id res chain seq x y z
N MET A 1 -3.28 -4.03 -16.09
CA MET A 1 -4.42 -3.08 -16.02
C MET A 1 -3.90 -1.78 -15.46
N LYS A 2 -4.25 -0.63 -16.06
CA LYS A 2 -3.82 0.69 -15.58
C LYS A 2 -4.67 1.15 -14.40
N TYR A 3 -4.05 1.56 -13.30
CA TYR A 3 -4.75 2.00 -12.09
C TYR A 3 -3.99 3.12 -11.36
N LEU A 4 -4.72 3.98 -10.67
CA LEU A 4 -4.16 5.03 -9.81
C LEU A 4 -3.62 4.39 -8.53
N SER A 5 -2.43 4.80 -8.09
CA SER A 5 -1.82 4.26 -6.87
C SER A 5 -1.07 5.32 -6.04
N GLY A 6 -0.37 4.85 -5.01
CA GLY A 6 0.51 5.63 -4.14
C GLY A 6 -0.21 6.72 -3.38
N GLN A 7 0.45 7.87 -3.22
CA GLN A 7 -0.07 9.00 -2.45
C GLN A 7 -1.44 9.47 -2.97
N PHE A 8 -1.66 9.48 -4.28
CA PHE A 8 -2.96 9.85 -4.84
C PHE A 8 -4.08 8.88 -4.44
N ALA A 9 -3.81 7.58 -4.46
CA ALA A 9 -4.82 6.58 -4.10
C ALA A 9 -5.16 6.56 -2.61
N LEU A 10 -4.19 6.89 -1.72
CA LEU A 10 -4.45 7.09 -0.28
C LEU A 10 -5.45 8.22 0.01
N ASN A 11 -5.74 9.05 -0.99
CA ASN A 11 -6.64 10.18 -0.90
C ASN A 11 -8.01 9.90 -1.56
N ILE A 12 -8.26 8.67 -2.01
CA ILE A 12 -9.52 8.26 -2.64
C ILE A 12 -10.22 7.22 -1.75
N PRO A 13 -11.52 7.40 -1.42
CA PRO A 13 -12.24 6.40 -0.63
C PRO A 13 -12.20 5.00 -1.26
N CYS A 14 -11.82 4.00 -0.47
CA CYS A 14 -11.86 2.57 -0.84
C CYS A 14 -12.93 1.80 -0.04
N GLN A 15 -13.08 0.51 -0.27
CA GLN A 15 -14.05 -0.35 0.42
C GLN A 15 -13.58 -0.82 1.80
N LEU A 16 -12.28 -0.67 2.09
CA LEU A 16 -11.70 -1.07 3.37
C LEU A 16 -12.06 -0.07 4.48
N ASP A 17 -12.25 -0.57 5.70
CA ASP A 17 -12.42 0.25 6.90
C ASP A 17 -11.04 0.78 7.35
N THR A 18 -10.48 1.69 6.55
CA THR A 18 -9.16 2.26 6.77
C THR A 18 -9.25 3.77 6.73
N TYR A 19 -8.31 4.43 7.41
CA TYR A 19 -8.34 5.88 7.53
C TYR A 19 -8.07 6.56 6.20
N GLY A 20 -7.00 6.24 5.47
CA GLY A 20 -6.56 7.04 4.32
C GLY A 20 -5.89 8.35 4.76
N ASP A 21 -5.41 9.14 3.79
CA ASP A 21 -4.60 10.35 4.01
C ASP A 21 -5.44 11.64 3.96
N TRP A 22 -6.45 11.71 3.08
CA TRP A 22 -7.43 12.83 2.95
C TRP A 22 -6.90 14.25 2.65
N HIS A 23 -5.62 14.40 2.35
CA HIS A 23 -5.02 15.62 1.81
C HIS A 23 -5.27 15.87 0.31
N ILE A 24 -6.47 15.59 -0.21
CA ILE A 24 -6.82 15.70 -1.65
C ILE A 24 -6.43 17.06 -2.25
N LEU A 25 -6.65 18.16 -1.52
CA LEU A 25 -6.39 19.52 -2.00
C LEU A 25 -4.89 19.88 -2.04
N ALA A 26 -4.02 19.08 -1.41
CA ALA A 26 -2.59 19.30 -1.37
C ALA A 26 -1.85 18.61 -2.53
N LEU A 27 -2.52 17.75 -3.30
CA LEU A 27 -1.92 17.00 -4.40
C LEU A 27 -2.12 17.69 -5.74
N ASP A 28 -1.11 17.59 -6.60
CA ASP A 28 -1.19 18.03 -7.99
C ASP A 28 -1.87 16.96 -8.85
N TRP A 29 -3.19 17.08 -9.00
CA TRP A 29 -3.98 16.18 -9.84
C TRP A 29 -3.75 16.38 -11.34
N SER A 30 -2.90 17.31 -11.81
CA SER A 30 -2.62 17.44 -13.25
C SER A 30 -1.78 16.28 -13.80
N ASN A 31 -1.04 15.57 -12.93
CA ASN A 31 -0.24 14.42 -13.31
C ASN A 31 -0.25 13.35 -12.20
N PRO A 32 -1.37 12.63 -12.03
CA PRO A 32 -1.51 11.64 -10.97
C PRO A 32 -0.77 10.34 -11.29
N ASP A 33 -0.31 9.64 -10.24
CA ASP A 33 0.55 8.46 -10.38
C ASP A 33 -0.24 7.20 -10.76
N PHE A 34 -0.10 6.81 -12.03
CA PHE A 34 -0.67 5.57 -12.55
C PHE A 34 0.37 4.45 -12.66
N LYS A 35 -0.03 3.23 -12.31
CA LYS A 35 0.75 2.00 -12.43
C LYS A 35 0.05 0.97 -13.33
N GLU A 36 0.80 -0.07 -13.71
CA GLU A 36 0.30 -1.21 -14.48
C GLU A 36 0.35 -2.49 -13.65
N SER A 37 -0.81 -3.10 -13.39
CA SER A 37 -0.92 -4.28 -12.52
C SER A 37 -0.20 -5.50 -13.05
N ASN A 38 -0.12 -5.66 -14.37
CA ASN A 38 0.52 -6.83 -15.03
C ASN A 38 2.02 -6.94 -14.75
N ASN A 39 2.66 -5.81 -14.41
CA ASN A 39 4.09 -5.76 -14.10
C ASN A 39 4.36 -5.75 -12.58
N SER A 40 3.30 -5.76 -11.76
CA SER A 40 3.40 -5.75 -10.32
C SER A 40 3.44 -7.16 -9.76
N ILE A 41 4.28 -7.40 -8.76
CA ILE A 41 4.31 -8.64 -8.00
C ILE A 41 2.99 -8.93 -7.27
N PHE A 42 2.20 -7.88 -7.02
CA PHE A 42 0.89 -7.97 -6.37
C PHE A 42 -0.25 -8.26 -7.35
N GLY A 43 0.01 -8.29 -8.66
CA GLY A 43 -1.02 -8.43 -9.69
C GLY A 43 -2.15 -7.41 -9.51
N ASP A 44 -3.39 -7.90 -9.48
CA ASP A 44 -4.60 -7.08 -9.32
C ASP A 44 -5.06 -6.91 -7.85
N TYR A 45 -4.28 -7.39 -6.87
CA TYR A 45 -4.61 -7.28 -5.45
C TYR A 45 -4.93 -5.83 -5.05
N GLY A 46 -6.05 -5.65 -4.36
CA GLY A 46 -6.48 -4.36 -3.82
C GLY A 46 -6.74 -3.29 -4.88
N ILE A 47 -7.07 -3.66 -6.13
CA ILE A 47 -7.47 -2.69 -7.14
C ILE A 47 -9.00 -2.66 -7.27
N GLU A 48 -9.59 -1.50 -7.03
CA GLU A 48 -11.02 -1.28 -7.11
C GLU A 48 -11.41 -0.54 -8.39
N ALA A 49 -12.51 -0.96 -9.01
CA ALA A 49 -13.06 -0.33 -10.21
C ALA A 49 -14.04 0.80 -9.86
N ASN A 50 -14.46 1.55 -10.90
CA ASN A 50 -15.56 2.52 -10.84
C ASN A 50 -15.33 3.70 -9.88
N LYS A 51 -14.07 4.07 -9.62
CA LYS A 51 -13.74 5.20 -8.75
C LYS A 51 -13.74 6.53 -9.49
N LYS A 52 -14.07 7.60 -8.76
CA LYS A 52 -14.01 8.97 -9.26
C LYS A 52 -12.72 9.62 -8.80
N LEU A 53 -12.04 10.31 -9.71
CA LEU A 53 -10.86 11.10 -9.39
C LEU A 53 -11.22 12.59 -9.38
N PRO A 54 -10.64 13.38 -8.46
CA PRO A 54 -10.79 14.82 -8.45
C PRO A 54 -10.41 15.42 -9.81
N TYR A 55 -11.24 16.32 -10.34
CA TYR A 55 -11.00 17.06 -11.59
C TYR A 55 -10.89 16.23 -12.87
N HIS A 56 -11.19 14.93 -12.85
CA HIS A 56 -11.14 14.08 -14.05
C HIS A 56 -12.51 13.49 -14.40
N PRO A 57 -12.90 13.49 -15.70
CA PRO A 57 -14.13 12.85 -16.14
C PRO A 57 -14.01 11.32 -16.16
N GLY A 58 -15.14 10.62 -16.05
CA GLY A 58 -15.17 9.15 -16.19
C GLY A 58 -14.99 8.40 -14.87
N THR A 59 -14.53 7.15 -14.97
CA THR A 59 -14.28 6.27 -13.83
C THR A 59 -12.98 5.51 -14.04
N TYR A 60 -12.29 5.23 -12.94
CA TYR A 60 -10.94 4.70 -12.96
C TYR A 60 -10.82 3.46 -12.08
N TYR A 61 -9.78 2.68 -12.36
CA TYR A 61 -9.25 1.69 -11.42
C TYR A 61 -8.32 2.41 -10.44
N VAL A 62 -8.46 2.12 -9.15
CA VAL A 62 -7.67 2.78 -8.09
C VAL A 62 -7.30 1.74 -7.05
N ALA A 63 -6.07 1.79 -6.58
CA ALA A 63 -5.62 1.00 -5.44
C ALA A 63 -6.45 1.36 -4.19
N ASP A 64 -6.86 0.36 -3.43
CA ASP A 64 -7.25 0.57 -2.05
C ASP A 64 -6.04 1.04 -1.23
N HIS A 65 -6.29 1.42 0.02
CA HIS A 65 -5.23 2.00 0.84
C HIS A 65 -4.08 1.03 1.11
N LEU A 66 -4.33 -0.28 1.23
CA LEU A 66 -3.27 -1.28 1.45
C LEU A 66 -2.41 -1.43 0.19
N ARG A 67 -3.03 -1.55 -0.99
CA ARG A 67 -2.32 -1.62 -2.26
C ARG A 67 -1.54 -0.34 -2.56
N ALA A 68 -2.08 0.82 -2.22
CA ALA A 68 -1.39 2.09 -2.38
C ALA A 68 -0.09 2.13 -1.54
N ILE A 69 -0.14 1.65 -0.29
CA ILE A 69 1.02 1.53 0.60
C ILE A 69 2.03 0.52 0.02
N LEU A 70 1.57 -0.67 -0.41
CA LEU A 70 2.43 -1.69 -0.99
C LEU A 70 3.20 -1.19 -2.21
N ASP A 71 2.52 -0.43 -3.07
CA ASP A 71 3.12 0.17 -4.25
C ASP A 71 4.18 1.23 -3.89
N LEU A 72 3.98 1.99 -2.80
CA LEU A 72 4.97 2.94 -2.27
C LEU A 72 6.18 2.23 -1.64
N LEU A 73 5.94 1.13 -0.92
CA LEU A 73 7.02 0.28 -0.38
C LEU A 73 7.88 -0.29 -1.51
N ALA A 74 7.25 -0.84 -2.55
CA ALA A 74 7.95 -1.46 -3.68
C ALA A 74 8.86 -0.48 -4.43
N ASP A 75 8.45 0.80 -4.52
CA ASP A 75 9.21 1.87 -5.18
C ASP A 75 10.27 2.52 -4.28
N GLY A 76 10.29 2.18 -2.98
CA GLY A 76 11.25 2.73 -2.02
C GLY A 76 10.84 4.06 -1.39
N HIS A 77 9.56 4.44 -1.42
CA HIS A 77 9.03 5.66 -0.79
C HIS A 77 8.82 5.53 0.74
N ILE A 78 9.78 4.90 1.43
CA ILE A 78 9.70 4.49 2.84
C ILE A 78 9.42 5.66 3.79
N LYS A 79 10.04 6.82 3.56
CA LYS A 79 9.92 7.98 4.47
C LYS A 79 8.50 8.52 4.57
N TYR A 80 7.72 8.43 3.49
CA TYR A 80 6.34 8.89 3.46
C TYR A 80 5.40 7.99 4.26
N LEU A 81 5.80 6.74 4.48
CA LEU A 81 5.00 5.71 5.14
C LEU A 81 5.26 5.57 6.64
N VAL A 82 6.10 6.43 7.23
CA VAL A 82 6.30 6.45 8.69
C VAL A 82 5.01 6.94 9.36
N GLY A 83 4.47 6.15 10.28
CA GLY A 83 3.17 6.40 10.93
C GLY A 83 1.99 5.71 10.24
N MET A 84 2.19 5.07 9.08
CA MET A 84 1.11 4.53 8.25
C MET A 84 0.15 3.60 8.99
N LYS A 85 0.61 2.86 10.01
CA LYS A 85 -0.27 1.97 10.77
C LYS A 85 -1.42 2.76 11.39
N ASN A 86 -1.12 3.89 12.01
CA ASN A 86 -2.13 4.69 12.73
C ASN A 86 -2.74 5.78 11.85
N ASP A 87 -1.96 6.32 10.92
CA ASP A 87 -2.37 7.49 10.15
C ASP A 87 -3.18 7.11 8.90
N PHE A 88 -2.85 5.99 8.25
CA PHE A 88 -3.49 5.58 6.99
C PHE A 88 -4.32 4.30 7.12
N ILE A 89 -3.84 3.31 7.87
CA ILE A 89 -4.55 2.04 8.02
C ILE A 89 -5.61 2.17 9.13
N GLY A 90 -5.21 2.55 10.35
CA GLY A 90 -6.14 2.87 11.45
C GLY A 90 -6.84 1.67 12.10
N THR A 91 -6.59 0.45 11.62
CA THR A 91 -7.18 -0.80 12.13
C THR A 91 -6.21 -1.96 11.99
N ASP A 92 -6.29 -2.94 12.91
CA ASP A 92 -5.49 -4.17 12.84
C ASP A 92 -6.19 -5.29 12.04
N GLN A 93 -7.44 -5.08 11.59
CA GLN A 93 -8.26 -6.09 10.90
C GLN A 93 -7.54 -6.73 9.69
N TYR A 94 -6.68 -5.96 9.02
CA TYR A 94 -6.03 -6.36 7.78
C TYR A 94 -4.56 -6.76 7.94
N ASN A 95 -4.00 -6.76 9.17
CA ASN A 95 -2.57 -6.96 9.39
C ASN A 95 -2.03 -8.24 8.74
N GLN A 96 -2.74 -9.37 8.91
CA GLN A 96 -2.29 -10.65 8.37
C GLN A 96 -2.19 -10.63 6.83
N ASP A 97 -3.25 -10.21 6.15
CA ASP A 97 -3.28 -10.12 4.68
C ASP A 97 -2.24 -9.11 4.17
N PHE A 98 -2.14 -7.95 4.84
CA PHE A 98 -1.14 -6.94 4.52
C PHE A 98 0.29 -7.48 4.68
N PHE A 99 0.59 -8.25 5.73
CA PHE A 99 1.90 -8.86 5.94
C PHE A 99 2.24 -9.91 4.88
N ASP A 100 1.25 -10.72 4.48
CA ASP A 100 1.42 -11.67 3.38
C ASP A 100 1.82 -10.95 2.09
N GLN A 101 1.19 -9.81 1.78
CA GLN A 101 1.58 -9.00 0.62
C GLN A 101 2.95 -8.34 0.78
N VAL A 102 3.24 -7.71 1.92
CA VAL A 102 4.55 -7.07 2.16
C VAL A 102 5.68 -8.08 2.02
N TYR A 103 5.49 -9.31 2.47
CA TYR A 103 6.51 -10.36 2.37
C TYR A 103 6.87 -10.75 0.93
N LEU A 104 5.97 -10.55 -0.04
CA LEU A 104 6.30 -10.73 -1.46
C LEU A 104 7.49 -9.83 -1.89
N LEU A 105 7.71 -8.72 -1.18
CA LEU A 105 8.84 -7.81 -1.41
C LEU A 105 10.16 -8.29 -0.77
N ASN A 106 10.26 -9.52 -0.26
CA ASN A 106 11.48 -10.00 0.43
C ASN A 106 12.75 -9.99 -0.44
N ASN A 107 12.61 -10.07 -1.75
CA ASN A 107 13.70 -9.95 -2.73
C ASN A 107 13.84 -8.55 -3.34
N ASN A 108 13.02 -7.57 -2.92
CA ASN A 108 13.11 -6.20 -3.39
C ASN A 108 14.41 -5.54 -2.88
N LYS A 109 15.03 -4.69 -3.70
CA LYS A 109 16.25 -3.95 -3.34
C LYS A 109 16.10 -3.07 -2.08
N HIS A 110 14.88 -2.68 -1.75
CA HIS A 110 14.51 -1.89 -0.56
C HIS A 110 14.13 -2.75 0.66
N TRP A 111 14.22 -4.08 0.59
CA TRP A 111 13.71 -4.98 1.62
C TRP A 111 14.19 -4.62 3.03
N GLN A 112 15.46 -4.27 3.20
CA GLN A 112 16.00 -3.90 4.52
C GLN A 112 15.34 -2.64 5.10
N GLU A 113 14.98 -1.68 4.27
CA GLU A 113 14.28 -0.46 4.70
C GLU A 113 12.80 -0.76 4.98
N ILE A 114 12.17 -1.58 4.13
CA ILE A 114 10.80 -2.06 4.31
C ILE A 114 10.68 -2.82 5.63
N TYR A 115 11.54 -3.80 5.87
CA TYR A 115 11.55 -4.59 7.11
C TYR A 115 11.67 -3.70 8.35
N ARG A 116 12.58 -2.71 8.32
CA ARG A 116 12.75 -1.76 9.43
C ARG A 116 11.51 -0.90 9.65
N LEU A 117 10.88 -0.44 8.58
CA LEU A 117 9.62 0.31 8.67
C LEU A 117 8.51 -0.58 9.24
N MET A 118 8.31 -1.79 8.71
CA MET A 118 7.30 -2.72 9.21
C MET A 118 7.51 -3.07 10.69
N PHE A 119 8.77 -3.29 11.10
CA PHE A 119 9.10 -3.49 12.51
C PHE A 119 8.80 -2.25 13.37
N ARG A 120 9.01 -1.04 12.84
CA ARG A 120 8.64 0.20 13.54
C ARG A 120 7.14 0.36 13.68
N GLU A 121 6.38 0.09 12.62
CA GLU A 121 4.94 0.33 12.55
C GLU A 121 4.14 -0.75 13.30
N PHE A 122 4.52 -2.03 13.16
CA PHE A 122 3.78 -3.17 13.69
C PHE A 122 4.50 -3.96 14.80
N GLY A 123 5.78 -3.66 15.06
CA GLY A 123 6.51 -4.23 16.19
C GLY A 123 6.62 -5.75 16.17
N LEU A 124 6.25 -6.36 17.31
CA LEU A 124 6.38 -7.79 17.55
C LEU A 124 5.49 -8.64 16.64
N GLU A 125 4.36 -8.12 16.16
CA GLU A 125 3.47 -8.85 15.25
C GLU A 125 4.17 -9.15 13.93
N TRP A 126 4.81 -8.13 13.32
CA TRP A 126 5.60 -8.29 12.11
C TRP A 126 6.80 -9.23 12.33
N TYR A 127 7.51 -9.06 13.45
CA TYR A 127 8.65 -9.91 13.78
C TYR A 127 8.25 -11.38 13.91
N ALA A 128 7.18 -11.68 14.65
CA ALA A 128 6.67 -13.02 14.83
C ALA A 128 6.20 -13.63 13.49
N TYR A 129 5.52 -12.84 12.65
CA TYR A 129 5.11 -13.26 11.32
C TYR A 129 6.32 -13.70 10.46
N ILE A 130 7.39 -12.89 10.40
CA ILE A 130 8.60 -13.23 9.65
C ILE A 130 9.27 -14.48 10.21
N TYR A 131 9.42 -14.57 11.54
CA TYR A 131 10.04 -15.73 12.19
C TYR A 131 9.31 -17.04 11.83
N VAL A 132 7.98 -17.03 11.83
CA VAL A 132 7.19 -18.21 11.45
C VAL A 132 7.33 -18.51 9.95
N LYS A 133 7.28 -17.49 9.08
CA LYS A 133 7.43 -17.70 7.62
C LYS A 133 8.79 -18.27 7.24
N GLU A 134 9.86 -17.80 7.86
CA GLU A 134 11.21 -18.28 7.57
C GLU A 134 11.46 -19.66 8.18
N SER A 135 10.99 -19.94 9.40
CA SER A 135 11.16 -21.25 10.04
C SER A 135 10.36 -22.40 9.40
N LEU A 136 9.35 -22.08 8.59
CA LEU A 136 8.58 -23.06 7.80
C LEU A 136 9.17 -23.32 6.40
N ASN A 137 10.13 -22.51 5.96
CA ASN A 137 10.78 -22.63 4.65
C ASN A 137 12.18 -23.28 4.72
N ASP A 138 12.67 -23.56 5.93
CA ASP A 138 13.88 -24.35 6.22
C ASP A 138 13.54 -25.85 6.35
#